data_AF-A0A9E3TCM1-F1
#
_entry.id   AF-A0A9E3TCM1-F1
#
_cell.length_a   1.000
_cell.length_b   1.000
_cell.length_c   1.000
_cell.angle_alpha   90.00
_cell.angle_beta   90.00
_cell.angle_gamma   90.00
#
_symmetry.space_group_name_H-M   'P 1'
#
loop_
_entity.id
_entity.type
_entity.pdbx_description
1 polymer ?
#
loop_
_entity_poly.entity_id
_entity_poly.type
_entity_poly.pdbx_seq_one_letter_code
_entity_poly.pdbx_strand_id
1 'polypeptide(L)' 'MKKKLIDYKIFITKYAGEGKILARKAALSGFKVVAAVGGDGTVLEVVNGIKGTQAALGIIPVGTGNDFARFFTYLES' A
#
# COMPACT_ATOMS: atom_id res chain seq x y z
N MET A 1 -20.50 15.39 9.14
CA MET A 1 -19.04 15.19 9.07
C MET A 1 -18.51 15.77 7.76
N LYS A 2 -17.65 16.80 7.79
CA LYS A 2 -17.03 17.35 6.58
C LYS A 2 -16.00 16.32 6.06
N LYS A 3 -16.24 15.71 4.89
CA LYS A 3 -15.25 14.89 4.19
C LYS A 3 -14.06 15.78 3.84
N LYS A 4 -12.92 15.60 4.53
CA LYS A 4 -11.64 16.11 4.04
C LYS A 4 -11.35 15.36 2.73
N LEU A 5 -11.36 16.08 1.60
CA LEU A 5 -10.82 15.52 0.35
C LEU A 5 -9.31 15.44 0.52
N ILE A 6 -8.79 14.22 0.57
CA ILE A 6 -7.36 13.94 0.47
C ILE A 6 -7.08 13.81 -1.03
N ASP A 7 -6.05 14.46 -1.54
CA ASP A 7 -5.61 14.22 -2.92
C ASP A 7 -5.03 12.81 -3.03
N TYR A 8 -5.54 12.02 -3.98
CA TYR A 8 -5.13 10.63 -4.15
C TYR A 8 -5.08 10.24 -5.61
N LYS A 9 -4.21 9.28 -5.92
CA LYS A 9 -4.14 8.63 -7.23
C LYS A 9 -4.28 7.13 -7.05
N ILE A 10 -5.14 6.52 -7.87
CA ILE A 10 -5.32 5.07 -7.91
C ILE A 10 -4.53 4.52 -9.09
N PHE A 11 -3.76 3.46 -8.83
CA PHE A 11 -3.08 2.70 -9.85
C PHE A 11 -3.58 1.25 -9.79
N ILE A 12 -3.88 0.68 -10.96
CA ILE A 12 -4.28 -0.72 -11.09
C ILE A 12 -3.08 -1.46 -11.69
N THR A 13 -2.55 -2.43 -10.95
CA THR A 13 -1.48 -3.33 -11.41
C THR A 13 -2.03 -4.32 -12.43
N LYS A 14 -1.31 -4.53 -13.51
CA LYS A 14 -1.63 -5.44 -14.62
C LYS A 14 -0.87 -6.75 -14.54
N TYR A 15 0.28 -6.78 -13.85
CA TYR A 15 1.12 -7.98 -13.71
C TYR A 15 1.93 -7.95 -12.40
N ALA A 16 2.42 -9.13 -12.00
CA ALA A 16 3.21 -9.31 -10.78
C ALA A 16 4.51 -8.48 -10.83
N GLY A 17 4.83 -7.80 -9.73
CA GLY A 17 6.00 -6.92 -9.59
C GLY A 17 5.76 -5.48 -10.05
N GLU A 18 4.67 -5.19 -10.76
CA GLU A 18 4.37 -3.82 -11.17
C GLU A 18 4.05 -2.92 -9.96
N GLY A 19 3.42 -3.46 -8.92
CA GLY A 19 3.08 -2.72 -7.70
C GLY A 19 4.31 -2.12 -7.03
N LYS A 20 5.45 -2.83 -7.05
CA LYS A 20 6.73 -2.35 -6.55
C LYS A 20 7.22 -1.13 -7.32
N ILE A 21 7.13 -1.17 -8.66
CA ILE A 21 7.57 -0.08 -9.54
C ILE A 21 6.70 1.16 -9.30
N LEU A 22 5.39 0.97 -9.22
CA LEU A 22 4.44 2.05 -8.99
C LEU A 22 4.59 2.66 -7.60
N ALA A 23 4.77 1.84 -6.57
CA ALA A 23 5.02 2.30 -5.20
C ALA A 23 6.31 3.12 -5.10
N ARG A 24 7.39 2.68 -5.74
CA ARG A 24 8.65 3.44 -5.80
C ARG A 24 8.45 4.79 -6.49
N LYS A 25 7.78 4.82 -7.64
CA LYS A 25 7.47 6.06 -8.37
C LYS A 25 6.64 7.01 -7.52
N ALA A 26 5.59 6.52 -6.87
CA ALA A 26 4.74 7.33 -5.99
C ALA A 26 5.55 7.93 -4.83
N ALA A 27 6.32 7.11 -4.13
CA ALA A 27 7.15 7.58 -3.01
C ALA A 27 8.18 8.65 -3.45
N LEU A 28 8.83 8.47 -4.61
CA LEU A 28 9.77 9.45 -5.16
C LEU A 28 9.07 10.71 -5.72
N SER A 29 7.79 10.63 -6.06
CA SER A 29 6.98 11.78 -6.51
C SER A 29 6.45 12.63 -5.35
N GLY A 30 6.83 12.34 -4.11
CA GLY A 30 6.44 13.11 -2.93
C GLY A 30 5.14 12.65 -2.26
N PHE A 31 4.56 11.51 -2.67
CA PHE A 31 3.42 10.94 -1.95
C PHE A 31 3.86 10.51 -0.55
N LYS A 32 3.18 11.04 0.47
CA LYS A 32 3.46 10.73 1.89
C LYS A 32 2.97 9.36 2.31
N VAL A 33 1.97 8.83 1.61
CA VAL A 33 1.36 7.53 1.88
C VAL A 33 1.23 6.77 0.58
N VAL A 34 1.64 5.51 0.57
CA VAL A 34 1.39 4.57 -0.52
C VAL A 34 0.62 3.40 0.07
N ALA A 35 -0.63 3.23 -0.38
CA ALA A 35 -1.51 2.17 0.11
C ALA A 35 -1.50 0.95 -0.82
N ALA A 36 -1.19 -0.22 -0.27
CA ALA A 36 -1.41 -1.50 -0.92
C ALA A 36 -2.87 -1.89 -0.79
N VAL A 37 -3.53 -2.16 -1.92
CA VAL A 37 -4.93 -2.58 -1.97
C VAL A 37 -4.99 -3.97 -2.57
N GLY A 38 -5.07 -5.01 -1.74
CA GLY A 38 -4.95 -6.40 -2.20
C GLY A 38 -4.57 -7.37 -1.08
N GLY A 39 -3.95 -8.50 -1.47
CA GLY A 39 -3.41 -9.50 -0.55
C GLY A 39 -1.91 -9.34 -0.30
N ASP A 40 -1.30 -10.36 0.29
CA ASP A 40 0.10 -10.34 0.77
C ASP A 40 1.12 -10.01 -0.33
N GLY A 41 0.92 -10.55 -1.54
CA GLY A 41 1.77 -10.25 -2.68
C GLY A 41 1.80 -8.75 -3.01
N THR A 42 0.62 -8.11 -3.00
CA THR A 42 0.50 -6.66 -3.22
C THR A 42 1.17 -5.86 -2.10
N VAL A 43 0.99 -6.29 -0.84
CA VAL A 43 1.64 -5.65 0.31
C VAL A 43 3.17 -5.75 0.19
N LEU A 44 3.70 -6.94 -0.08
CA LEU A 44 5.14 -7.17 -0.25
C LEU A 44 5.72 -6.33 -1.39
N GLU A 45 5.01 -6.21 -2.50
CA GLU A 45 5.42 -5.36 -3.61
C GLU A 45 5.51 -3.89 -3.20
N VAL A 46 4.49 -3.35 -2.52
CA VAL A 46 4.46 -1.96 -2.08
C VAL A 46 5.55 -1.69 -1.02
N VAL A 47 5.69 -2.57 -0.02
CA VAL A 47 6.75 -2.49 1.01
C VAL A 47 8.12 -2.40 0.36
N ASN A 48 8.40 -3.29 -0.59
CA ASN A 48 9.68 -3.29 -1.30
C ASN A 48 9.86 -2.08 -2.23
N GLY A 49 8.77 -1.48 -2.71
CA GLY A 49 8.81 -0.28 -3.54
C GLY A 49 9.12 0.98 -2.74
N ILE A 50 8.57 1.11 -1.53
CA ILE A 50 8.77 2.29 -0.68
C ILE A 50 9.97 2.18 0.26
N LYS A 51 10.61 1.00 0.37
CA LYS A 51 11.80 0.81 1.20
C LYS A 51 12.86 1.88 0.93
N GLY A 52 13.37 2.49 2.00
CA GLY A 52 14.36 3.56 1.93
C GLY A 52 13.81 4.91 1.47
N THR A 53 12.49 5.10 1.47
CA THR A 53 11.83 6.40 1.27
C THR A 53 11.15 6.85 2.57
N GLN A 54 10.66 8.09 2.59
CA GLN A 54 9.87 8.62 3.72
C GLN A 54 8.37 8.33 3.59
N ALA A 55 7.93 7.60 2.55
CA ALA A 55 6.53 7.28 2.36
C ALA A 55 6.08 6.23 3.40
N ALA A 56 4.93 6.49 4.02
CA ALA A 56 4.28 5.53 4.91
C ALA A 56 3.55 4.45 4.11
N LEU A 57 3.52 3.23 4.65
CA LEU A 57 2.72 2.13 4.12
C LEU A 57 1.28 2.24 4.62
N GLY A 58 0.33 2.20 3.69
CA GLY A 58 -1.06 1.86 3.98
C GLY A 58 -1.37 0.45 3.52
N ILE A 59 -2.25 -0.27 4.22
CA ILE A 59 -2.74 -1.58 3.79
C ILE A 59 -4.26 -1.53 3.81
N ILE A 60 -4.87 -1.80 2.66
CA ILE A 60 -6.31 -1.97 2.49
C ILE A 60 -6.52 -3.41 2.01
N PRO A 61 -6.90 -4.31 2.91
CA PRO A 61 -7.04 -5.72 2.56
C PRO A 61 -8.31 -5.94 1.72
N VAL A 62 -8.17 -6.56 0.55
CA VAL A 62 -9.30 -6.83 -0.37
C VAL A 62 -9.43 -8.32 -0.74
N GLY A 63 -8.80 -9.22 0.01
CA GLY A 63 -8.93 -10.68 -0.16
C GLY A 63 -9.81 -11.36 0.89
N THR A 64 -10.25 -12.59 0.63
CA THR A 64 -10.85 -13.50 1.63
C THR A 64 -9.78 -14.24 2.46
N GLY A 65 -8.54 -14.31 1.97
CA GLY A 65 -7.37 -14.89 2.66
C GLY A 65 -6.36 -13.84 3.12
N ASN A 66 -6.76 -12.96 4.05
CA ASN A 66 -5.86 -11.93 4.60
C ASN A 66 -5.18 -12.42 5.89
N ASP A 67 -4.07 -13.13 5.77
CA ASP A 67 -3.27 -13.49 6.94
C ASP A 67 -2.37 -12.32 7.38
N PHE A 68 -1.83 -11.50 6.46
CA PHE A 68 -1.04 -10.31 6.86
C PHE A 68 -1.87 -9.21 7.52
N ALA A 69 -3.05 -8.87 7.00
CA ALA A 69 -3.87 -7.83 7.61
C ALA A 69 -4.35 -8.25 9.01
N ARG A 70 -4.56 -9.54 9.23
CA ARG A 70 -4.82 -10.09 10.57
C ARG A 70 -3.59 -9.96 11.47
N PHE A 71 -2.40 -10.39 11.02
CA PHE A 71 -1.18 -10.31 11.83
C PHE A 71 -0.87 -8.90 12.34
N PHE A 72 -1.06 -7.86 11.53
CA PHE A 72 -0.84 -6.47 11.98
C PHE A 72 -1.98 -5.91 12.84
N THR A 73 -3.20 -6.46 12.74
CA THR A 73 -4.32 -6.06 13.61
C THR A 73 -4.16 -6.60 15.04
N TYR A 74 -3.45 -7.72 15.24
CA TYR A 74 -3.22 -8.32 16.57
C TYR A 74 -2.06 -7.71 17.37
N LEU A 75 -1.26 -6.80 16.78
CA LEU A 75 -0.16 -6.14 17.51
C LEU A 75 -0.61 -4.91 18.33
N GLU A 76 -1.91 -4.58 18.30
CA GLU A 76 -2.53 -3.53 19.12
C GLU A 76 -3.46 -4.09 20.23
N SER A 77 -3.37 -5.39 20.54
CA SER A 77 -4.09 -6.01 21.68
C SER A 77 -3.17 -6.46 22.80
#